data_AF-A0A9C8JD56-F1
#
_entry.id   AF-A0A9C8JD56-F1
#
_cell.length_a   1.000
_cell.length_b   1.000
_cell.length_c   1.000
_cell.angle_alpha   90.00
_cell.angle_beta   90.00
_cell.angle_gamma   90.00
#
_symmetry.space_group_name_H-M   'P 1'
#
loop_
_entity.id
_entity.type
_entity.pdbx_description
1 polymer ?
#
loop_
_entity_poly.entity_id
_entity_poly.type
_entity_poly.pdbx_seq_one_letter_code
_entity_poly.pdbx_strand_id
1 'polypeptide(L)'
;LEQHHYSRTLIGQLWALGVVAEVIVFLFMHRWLPHYGIRKVLLASLLLSSLRWLLIGLYPDSLALLLFAQLLHAASFGTFHVAAIEWVHQHFTGKNQGRGQGLYSSIGFGAGGAGGSLLSGYLWVSPGPTATFTIAAIAAGLAFIICLRWLKDAH
;
A
#
# COMPACT_ATOMS: atom_id res chain seq x y z
N LEU A 1 1.53 17.93 -5.75
CA LEU A 1 1.46 18.78 -4.54
C LEU A 1 2.11 20.15 -4.76
N GLU A 2 3.30 20.28 -5.35
CA GLU A 2 3.85 21.61 -5.72
C GLU A 2 2.92 22.37 -6.67
N GLN A 3 2.29 21.67 -7.63
CA GLN A 3 1.24 22.21 -8.51
C GLN A 3 -0.01 22.73 -7.76
N HIS A 4 -0.19 22.32 -6.50
CA HIS A 4 -1.27 22.74 -5.59
C HIS A 4 -0.74 23.69 -4.51
N HIS A 5 0.36 24.41 -4.80
CA HIS A 5 0.94 25.46 -3.96
C HIS A 5 1.48 25.03 -2.59
N TYR A 6 1.67 23.73 -2.35
CA TYR A 6 2.38 23.27 -1.16
C TYR A 6 3.90 23.42 -1.29
N SER A 7 4.54 23.90 -0.22
CA SER A 7 6.00 24.00 -0.16
C SER A 7 6.67 22.63 -0.12
N ARG A 8 7.89 22.53 -0.67
CA ARG A 8 8.70 21.31 -0.61
C ARG A 8 8.92 20.79 0.82
N THR A 9 9.10 21.70 1.77
CA THR A 9 9.25 21.37 3.19
C THR A 9 8.00 20.68 3.73
N LEU A 10 6.80 21.22 3.45
CA LEU A 10 5.56 20.60 3.91
C LEU A 10 5.33 19.25 3.24
N ILE A 11 5.65 19.11 1.95
CA ILE A 11 5.59 17.81 1.26
C ILE A 11 6.50 16.79 1.94
N GLY A 12 7.73 17.19 2.30
CA GLY A 12 8.66 16.34 3.06
C GLY A 12 8.12 15.95 4.44
N GLN A 13 7.48 16.88 5.15
CA GLN A 13 6.84 16.60 6.45
C GLN A 13 5.68 15.62 6.33
N LEU A 14 4.86 15.72 5.28
CA LEU A 14 3.79 14.76 5.00
C LEU A 14 4.35 13.35 4.78
N TRP A 15 5.44 13.22 4.03
CA TRP A 15 6.09 11.93 3.82
C TRP A 15 6.67 11.38 5.12
N ALA A 16 7.34 12.22 5.91
CA ALA A 16 7.88 11.83 7.22
C ALA A 16 6.78 11.35 8.18
N LEU A 17 5.61 12.01 8.19
CA LEU A 17 4.45 11.57 8.97
C LEU A 17 4.01 10.15 8.60
N GLY A 18 3.96 9.84 7.30
CA GLY A 18 3.64 8.50 6.81
C GLY A 18 4.64 7.45 7.31
N VAL A 19 5.94 7.75 7.26
CA VAL A 19 7.01 6.86 7.75
C VAL A 19 6.90 6.65 9.27
N VAL A 20 6.67 7.70 10.05
CA VAL A 20 6.49 7.58 11.51
C VAL A 20 5.28 6.71 11.84
N ALA A 21 4.15 6.92 11.14
CA ALA A 21 2.97 6.09 11.31
C ALA A 21 3.24 4.62 10.98
N GLU A 22 4.01 4.35 9.92
CA GLU A 22 4.39 3.00 9.52
C GLU A 22 5.23 2.28 10.59
N VAL A 23 6.23 2.96 11.15
CA VAL A 23 7.05 2.42 12.24
C VAL A 23 6.16 2.05 13.43
N ILE A 24 5.22 2.92 13.82
CA ILE A 24 4.27 2.64 14.90
C ILE A 24 3.46 1.36 14.60
N VAL A 25 2.90 1.25 13.40
CA VAL A 25 2.14 0.05 12.99
C VAL A 25 3.01 -1.21 13.09
N PHE A 26 4.24 -1.20 12.58
CA PHE A 26 5.14 -2.35 12.66
C PHE A 26 5.42 -2.79 14.09
N LEU A 27 5.56 -1.85 15.04
CA LEU A 27 5.71 -2.17 16.46
C LEU A 27 4.50 -2.92 17.04
N PHE A 28 3.29 -2.71 16.52
CA PHE A 28 2.07 -3.37 17.00
C PHE A 28 1.63 -4.58 16.15
N MET A 29 2.18 -4.77 14.95
CA MET A 29 1.74 -5.83 14.04
C MET A 29 1.87 -7.24 14.62
N HIS A 30 2.89 -7.50 15.45
CA HIS A 30 3.04 -8.80 16.12
C HIS A 30 1.88 -9.14 17.06
N ARG A 31 1.12 -8.14 17.55
CA ARG A 31 -0.09 -8.35 18.36
C ARG A 31 -1.35 -8.42 17.49
N TRP A 32 -1.44 -7.58 16.47
CA TRP A 32 -2.63 -7.47 15.63
C TRP A 32 -2.76 -8.64 14.65
N LEU A 33 -1.67 -9.07 14.03
CA LEU A 33 -1.71 -10.08 12.98
C LEU A 33 -2.21 -11.46 13.49
N PRO A 34 -1.77 -11.97 14.65
CA PRO A 34 -2.34 -13.20 15.21
C PRO A 34 -3.81 -13.08 15.61
N HIS A 35 -4.26 -11.88 16.01
CA HIS A 35 -5.63 -11.66 16.46
C HIS A 35 -6.63 -11.54 15.30
N TYR A 36 -6.28 -10.79 14.24
CA TYR A 36 -7.17 -10.55 13.11
C TYR A 36 -6.98 -11.57 11.97
N GLY A 37 -5.81 -12.18 11.87
CA GLY A 37 -5.43 -13.11 10.79
C GLY A 37 -5.01 -12.40 9.50
N ILE A 38 -4.20 -13.09 8.72
CA ILE A 38 -3.57 -12.57 7.49
C ILE A 38 -4.61 -12.08 6.48
N ARG A 39 -5.67 -12.86 6.24
CA ARG A 39 -6.68 -12.54 5.22
C ARG A 39 -7.38 -11.22 5.51
N LYS A 40 -7.89 -11.03 6.73
CA LYS A 40 -8.61 -9.81 7.11
C LYS A 40 -7.70 -8.59 7.03
N VAL A 41 -6.45 -8.72 7.49
CA VAL A 41 -5.45 -7.65 7.40
C VAL A 41 -5.17 -7.28 5.95
N LEU A 42 -4.94 -8.24 5.06
CA LEU A 42 -4.70 -7.96 3.63
C LEU A 42 -5.91 -7.29 2.96
N LEU A 43 -7.12 -7.78 3.21
CA LEU A 43 -8.34 -7.21 2.66
C LEU A 43 -8.57 -5.78 3.13
N ALA A 44 -8.45 -5.52 4.43
CA ALA A 44 -8.57 -4.17 4.99
C ALA A 44 -7.51 -3.23 4.41
N SER A 45 -6.26 -3.69 4.32
CA SER A 45 -5.14 -2.91 3.78
C SER A 45 -5.36 -2.49 2.33
N LEU A 46 -5.90 -3.38 1.49
CA LEU A 46 -6.19 -3.10 0.08
C LEU A 46 -7.34 -2.09 -0.08
N LEU A 47 -8.39 -2.19 0.73
CA LEU A 47 -9.47 -1.18 0.75
C LEU A 47 -8.95 0.19 1.19
N LEU A 48 -8.14 0.23 2.26
CA LEU A 48 -7.54 1.47 2.76
C LEU A 48 -6.56 2.07 1.75
N SER A 49 -5.82 1.24 1.01
CA SER A 49 -4.96 1.68 -0.11
C SER A 49 -5.79 2.35 -1.21
N SER A 50 -6.89 1.71 -1.62
CA SER A 50 -7.80 2.27 -2.63
C SER A 50 -8.38 3.62 -2.19
N LEU A 51 -8.91 3.70 -0.96
CA LEU A 51 -9.41 4.95 -0.39
C LEU A 51 -8.33 6.03 -0.33
N ARG A 52 -7.12 5.69 0.14
CA ARG A 52 -5.99 6.61 0.24
C ARG A 52 -5.64 7.23 -1.11
N TRP A 53 -5.55 6.43 -2.17
CA TRP A 53 -5.25 6.96 -3.50
C TRP A 53 -6.35 7.89 -4.03
N LEU A 54 -7.63 7.55 -3.80
CA LEU A 54 -8.74 8.44 -4.14
C LEU A 54 -8.66 9.77 -3.38
N LEU A 55 -8.36 9.75 -2.09
CA LEU A 55 -8.24 10.97 -1.28
C LEU A 55 -7.14 11.90 -1.83
N ILE A 56 -5.97 11.36 -2.16
CA ILE A 56 -4.84 12.13 -2.70
C ILE A 56 -5.17 12.68 -4.09
N GLY A 57 -5.82 11.88 -4.94
CA GLY A 57 -6.12 12.26 -6.33
C GLY A 57 -7.28 13.25 -6.49
N LEU A 58 -8.31 13.15 -5.64
CA LEU A 58 -9.54 13.95 -5.73
C LEU A 58 -9.50 15.19 -4.84
N TYR A 59 -8.77 15.16 -3.74
CA TYR A 59 -8.71 16.27 -2.77
C TYR A 59 -7.28 16.75 -2.47
N PRO A 60 -6.46 17.03 -3.50
CA PRO A 60 -5.10 17.51 -3.27
C PRO A 60 -5.07 18.84 -2.52
N ASP A 61 -6.07 19.72 -2.67
CA ASP A 61 -6.11 21.04 -2.04
C ASP A 61 -6.52 21.02 -0.55
N SER A 62 -6.94 19.85 -0.02
CA SER A 62 -7.32 19.71 1.38
C SER A 62 -6.18 19.14 2.21
N LEU A 63 -5.45 20.02 2.91
CA LEU A 63 -4.36 19.60 3.80
C LEU A 63 -4.80 18.59 4.86
N ALA A 64 -6.02 18.73 5.40
CA ALA A 64 -6.56 17.79 6.37
C ALA A 64 -6.73 16.39 5.79
N LEU A 65 -7.25 16.27 4.56
CA LEU A 65 -7.38 14.99 3.87
C LEU A 65 -6.02 14.42 3.46
N LEU A 66 -5.05 15.27 3.11
CA LEU A 66 -3.68 14.83 2.85
C LEU A 66 -3.02 14.26 4.10
N LEU A 67 -3.13 14.93 5.25
CA LEU A 67 -2.62 14.43 6.53
C LEU A 67 -3.24 13.08 6.88
N PHE A 68 -4.57 12.98 6.77
CA PHE A 68 -5.28 11.72 6.97
C PHE A 68 -4.80 10.61 6.01
N ALA A 69 -4.60 10.94 4.73
CA ALA A 69 -4.08 10.00 3.74
C ALA A 69 -2.64 9.53 4.04
N GLN A 70 -1.82 10.34 4.70
CA GLN A 70 -0.50 9.89 5.16
C GLN A 70 -0.61 8.89 6.31
N LEU A 71 -1.54 9.10 7.25
CA LEU A 71 -1.78 8.12 8.32
C LEU A 71 -2.31 6.80 7.77
N LEU A 72 -3.15 6.85 6.73
CA LEU A 72 -3.62 5.65 6.03
C LEU A 72 -2.49 4.85 5.36
N HIS A 73 -1.33 5.45 5.08
CA HIS A 73 -0.19 4.73 4.49
C HIS A 73 0.22 3.54 5.35
N ALA A 74 0.37 3.77 6.66
CA ALA A 74 0.75 2.74 7.62
C ALA A 74 -0.29 1.60 7.69
N ALA A 75 -1.57 1.97 7.70
CA ALA A 75 -2.71 1.03 7.75
C ALA A 75 -3.02 0.35 6.40
N SER A 76 -2.30 0.71 5.33
CA SER A 76 -2.45 0.11 4.01
C SER A 76 -1.18 -0.63 3.61
N PHE A 77 -0.14 0.09 3.20
CA PHE A 77 1.11 -0.52 2.74
C PHE A 77 1.82 -1.27 3.88
N GLY A 78 1.94 -0.66 5.06
CA GLY A 78 2.64 -1.28 6.19
C GLY A 78 1.99 -2.60 6.63
N THR A 79 0.71 -2.57 6.95
CA THR A 79 -0.04 -3.77 7.35
C THR A 79 -0.09 -4.83 6.24
N PHE A 80 -0.23 -4.42 4.97
CA PHE A 80 -0.19 -5.34 3.83
C PHE A 80 1.16 -6.06 3.73
N HIS A 81 2.26 -5.31 3.83
CA HIS A 81 3.61 -5.84 3.68
C HIS A 81 3.91 -6.89 4.76
N VAL A 82 3.58 -6.58 6.01
CA VAL A 82 3.79 -7.52 7.12
C VAL A 82 2.93 -8.77 6.96
N ALA A 83 1.65 -8.63 6.60
CA ALA A 83 0.76 -9.77 6.38
C ALA A 83 1.20 -10.64 5.18
N ALA A 84 1.72 -10.02 4.11
CA ALA A 84 2.24 -10.73 2.95
C ALA A 84 3.53 -11.50 3.26
N ILE A 85 4.46 -10.91 4.01
CA ILE A 85 5.67 -11.59 4.49
C ILE A 85 5.30 -12.79 5.36
N GLU A 86 4.37 -12.62 6.29
CA GLU A 86 3.91 -13.71 7.14
C GLU A 86 3.22 -14.82 6.32
N TRP A 87 2.42 -14.45 5.31
CA TRP A 87 1.82 -15.42 4.42
C TRP A 87 2.87 -16.25 3.67
N VAL A 88 3.89 -15.57 3.10
CA VAL A 88 5.01 -16.23 2.43
C VAL A 88 5.75 -17.14 3.40
N HIS A 89 6.00 -16.67 4.63
CA HIS A 89 6.65 -17.43 5.69
C HIS A 89 5.90 -18.71 6.03
N GLN A 90 4.57 -18.67 6.13
CA GLN A 90 3.73 -19.82 6.45
C GLN A 90 3.65 -20.84 5.30
N HIS A 91 3.72 -20.38 4.04
CA HIS A 91 3.53 -21.25 2.87
C HIS A 91 4.84 -21.77 2.26
N PHE A 92 5.96 -21.06 2.45
CA PHE A 92 7.27 -21.44 1.94
C PHE A 92 8.21 -21.75 3.10
N THR A 93 8.31 -23.03 3.46
CA THR A 93 9.09 -23.50 4.62
C THR A 93 10.39 -24.21 4.22
N GLY A 94 11.31 -24.35 5.17
CA GLY A 94 12.59 -25.04 5.00
C GLY A 94 13.43 -24.49 3.85
N LYS A 95 13.92 -25.38 2.97
CA LYS A 95 14.80 -25.01 1.84
C LYS A 95 14.15 -24.05 0.83
N ASN A 96 12.83 -23.89 0.85
CA ASN A 96 12.09 -23.04 -0.09
C ASN A 96 11.81 -21.62 0.46
N GLN A 97 12.09 -21.33 1.72
CA GLN A 97 11.78 -20.05 2.35
C GLN A 97 12.42 -18.86 1.61
N GLY A 98 13.73 -18.96 1.31
CA GLY A 98 14.44 -17.93 0.53
C GLY A 98 13.88 -17.73 -0.88
N ARG A 99 13.37 -18.81 -1.52
CA ARG A 99 12.72 -18.74 -2.83
C ARG A 99 11.38 -18.00 -2.75
N GLY A 100 10.59 -18.25 -1.71
CA GLY A 100 9.33 -17.54 -1.46
C GLY A 100 9.54 -16.04 -1.26
N GLN A 101 10.49 -15.66 -0.41
CA GLN A 101 10.86 -14.25 -0.19
C GLN A 101 11.41 -13.59 -1.46
N GLY A 102 12.24 -14.31 -2.22
CA GLY A 102 12.75 -13.85 -3.51
C GLY A 102 11.64 -13.61 -4.53
N LEU A 103 10.65 -14.51 -4.61
CA LEU A 103 9.50 -14.37 -5.51
C LEU A 103 8.64 -13.15 -5.14
N TYR A 104 8.31 -13.01 -3.85
CA TYR A 104 7.55 -11.87 -3.33
C TYR A 104 8.26 -10.54 -3.63
N SER A 105 9.55 -10.46 -3.33
CA SER A 105 10.35 -9.25 -3.57
C SER A 105 10.47 -8.92 -5.07
N SER A 106 10.76 -9.92 -5.90
CA SER A 106 11.00 -9.71 -7.34
C SER A 106 9.72 -9.36 -8.09
N ILE A 107 8.59 -10.00 -7.77
CA ILE A 107 7.31 -9.71 -8.44
C ILE A 107 6.70 -8.42 -7.87
N GLY A 108 6.60 -8.31 -6.56
CA GLY A 108 5.94 -7.19 -5.89
C GLY A 108 6.71 -5.87 -6.04
N PHE A 109 7.95 -5.85 -5.56
CA PHE A 109 8.77 -4.64 -5.54
C PHE A 109 9.59 -4.46 -6.83
N GLY A 110 10.07 -5.55 -7.43
CA GLY A 110 10.83 -5.50 -8.69
C GLY A 110 9.93 -5.16 -9.89
N ALA A 111 9.24 -6.17 -10.43
CA ALA A 111 8.41 -6.02 -11.63
C ALA A 111 7.24 -5.05 -11.40
N GLY A 112 6.53 -5.19 -10.28
CA GLY A 112 5.42 -4.31 -9.90
C GLY A 112 5.86 -2.86 -9.69
N GLY A 113 6.97 -2.64 -8.98
CA GLY A 113 7.54 -1.31 -8.76
C GLY A 113 8.00 -0.65 -10.06
N ALA A 114 8.72 -1.38 -10.92
CA ALA A 114 9.18 -0.87 -12.21
C ALA A 114 8.00 -0.56 -13.16
N GLY A 115 7.07 -1.51 -13.33
CA GLY A 115 5.90 -1.35 -14.18
C GLY A 115 4.96 -0.24 -13.69
N GLY A 116 4.71 -0.17 -12.38
CA GLY A 116 3.91 0.88 -11.76
C GLY A 116 4.55 2.25 -11.91
N SER A 117 5.86 2.37 -11.71
CA SER A 117 6.59 3.64 -11.89
C SER A 117 6.51 4.12 -13.34
N LEU A 118 6.78 3.24 -14.31
CA LEU A 118 6.71 3.59 -15.72
C LEU A 118 5.29 4.02 -16.15
N LEU A 119 4.28 3.22 -15.81
CA LEU A 119 2.89 3.52 -16.14
C LEU A 119 2.43 4.83 -15.49
N SER A 120 2.75 5.03 -14.21
CA SER A 120 2.39 6.26 -13.50
C SER A 120 3.07 7.48 -14.11
N GLY A 121 4.31 7.37 -14.60
CA GLY A 121 5.02 8.44 -15.29
C GLY A 121 4.30 8.90 -16.56
N TYR A 122 3.86 7.96 -17.40
CA TYR A 122 3.07 8.29 -18.60
C TYR A 122 1.71 8.91 -18.24
N LEU A 123 0.97 8.27 -17.33
CA LEU A 123 -0.36 8.73 -16.91
C LEU A 123 -0.30 10.10 -16.24
N TRP A 124 0.79 10.42 -15.54
CA TRP A 124 0.98 11.72 -14.88
C TRP A 124 1.07 12.87 -15.87
N VAL A 125 1.67 12.65 -17.04
CA VAL A 125 1.75 13.67 -18.11
C VAL A 125 0.40 13.79 -18.83
N SER A 126 -0.21 12.65 -19.18
CA SER A 126 -1.55 12.59 -19.75
C SER A 126 -2.17 11.22 -19.44
N PRO A 127 -3.37 11.16 -18.83
CA PRO A 127 -4.35 12.26 -18.70
C PRO A 127 -4.18 13.17 -17.46
N GLY A 128 -3.23 12.89 -16.57
CA GLY A 128 -2.88 13.75 -15.44
C GLY A 128 -2.98 13.08 -14.05
N PRO A 129 -2.57 13.78 -12.98
CA PRO A 129 -2.41 13.21 -11.64
C PRO A 129 -3.66 12.55 -11.06
N THR A 130 -4.83 13.18 -11.19
CA THR A 130 -6.10 12.64 -10.66
C THR A 130 -6.42 11.27 -11.27
N ALA A 131 -6.22 11.12 -12.58
CA ALA A 131 -6.45 9.85 -13.26
C ALA A 131 -5.40 8.81 -12.86
N THR A 132 -4.12 9.19 -12.72
CA THR A 132 -3.07 8.31 -12.21
C THR A 132 -3.43 7.72 -10.86
N PHE A 133 -3.87 8.56 -9.92
CA PHE A 133 -4.30 8.11 -8.59
C PHE A 133 -5.59 7.27 -8.63
N THR A 134 -6.54 7.61 -9.50
CA THR A 134 -7.77 6.83 -9.68
C THR A 134 -7.47 5.43 -10.22
N ILE A 135 -6.56 5.31 -11.19
CA ILE A 135 -6.12 4.02 -11.73
C ILE A 135 -5.40 3.20 -10.66
N ALA A 136 -4.56 3.83 -9.83
CA ALA A 136 -3.94 3.16 -8.68
C ALA A 136 -4.99 2.66 -7.67
N ALA A 137 -6.03 3.44 -7.40
CA ALA A 137 -7.14 3.04 -6.54
C ALA A 137 -7.92 1.85 -7.10
N ILE A 138 -8.18 1.84 -8.42
CA ILE A 138 -8.83 0.72 -9.13
C ILE A 138 -7.95 -0.52 -9.06
N ALA A 139 -6.64 -0.40 -9.30
CA ALA A 139 -5.70 -1.52 -9.22
C ALA A 139 -5.70 -2.15 -7.81
N ALA A 140 -5.69 -1.33 -6.75
CA ALA A 140 -5.83 -1.80 -5.37
C ALA A 140 -7.19 -2.47 -5.12
N GLY A 141 -8.28 -1.93 -5.69
CA GLY A 141 -9.61 -2.54 -5.63
C GLY A 141 -9.69 -3.89 -6.36
N LEU A 142 -9.05 -4.03 -7.52
CA LEU A 142 -8.95 -5.31 -8.23
C LEU A 142 -8.15 -6.33 -7.42
N ALA A 143 -7.02 -5.91 -6.82
CA ALA A 143 -6.26 -6.74 -5.90
C ALA A 143 -7.08 -7.17 -4.68
N PHE A 144 -7.96 -6.31 -4.16
CA PHE A 144 -8.91 -6.67 -3.11
C PHE A 144 -9.87 -7.78 -3.57
N ILE A 145 -10.44 -7.68 -4.78
CA ILE A 145 -11.35 -8.72 -5.31
C ILE A 145 -10.62 -10.04 -5.53
N ILE A 146 -9.39 -9.99 -6.07
CA ILE A 146 -8.49 -11.15 -6.24
C ILE A 146 -8.25 -11.82 -4.89
N CYS A 147 -7.84 -11.04 -3.88
CA CYS A 147 -7.61 -11.50 -2.52
C CYS A 147 -8.89 -12.10 -1.90
N LEU A 148 -10.03 -11.41 -2.05
CA LEU A 148 -11.31 -11.83 -1.50
C LEU A 148 -11.74 -13.20 -2.04
N ARG A 149 -11.51 -13.45 -3.33
CA ARG A 149 -11.91 -14.70 -4.01
C ARG A 149 -10.95 -15.86 -3.78
N TRP A 150 -9.64 -15.61 -3.75
CA TRP A 150 -8.65 -16.69 -3.80
C TRP A 150 -7.84 -16.87 -2.52
N LEU A 151 -7.73 -15.86 -1.67
CA LEU A 151 -7.10 -16.02 -0.37
C LEU A 151 -8.10 -16.64 0.59
N LYS A 152 -7.89 -17.90 0.99
CA LYS A 152 -8.70 -18.58 2.00
C LYS A 152 -8.14 -18.27 3.39
N ASP A 153 -9.01 -18.28 4.40
CA ASP A 153 -8.56 -18.24 5.79
C ASP A 153 -7.76 -19.51 6.09
N ALA A 154 -6.66 -19.36 6.83
CA ALA A 154 -5.99 -20.52 7.41
C ALA A 154 -6.94 -21.09 8.48
N HIS A 155 -7.32 -22.35 8.32
CA HIS A 155 -8.07 -23.11 9.31
C HIS A 155 -7.22 -23.39 10.55
#